data_AF-A0A3D9BY52-F1
#
_entry.id   AF-A0A3D9BY52-F1
#
_cell.length_a   1.000
_cell.length_b   1.000
_cell.length_c   1.000
_cell.angle_alpha   90.00
_cell.angle_beta   90.00
_cell.angle_gamma   90.00
#
_symmetry.space_group_name_H-M   'P 1'
#
loop_
_entity.id
_entity.type
_entity.pdbx_description
1 polymer ?
#
loop_
_entity_poly.entity_id
_entity_poly.type
_entity_poly.pdbx_seq_one_letter_code
_entity_poly.pdbx_strand_id
1 'polypeptide(L)'
;MPVVTITLLEGYDAATRARLGTALTNAVAGVLDAAPEAITVLMPELDPASYMRGGATRRPGPPRPDPAEMVGTFLRTMEARDLDAARAMLAPGFTMTFPGGQRMATLEELVAWSKPRYRFVTKTYERFDSLQDGATSICYCFGTLSGEWLDGTPFEGIRFIDRFEIEGGRFTRQDVWNDMAEAKAQSA
;
A
#
# COMPACT_ATOMS: atom_id res chain seq x y z
N MET A 1 -27.95 14.16 0.73
CA MET A 1 -27.63 13.05 1.65
C MET A 1 -27.72 11.74 0.90
N PRO A 2 -26.63 11.29 0.25
CA PRO A 2 -26.62 10.03 -0.48
C PRO A 2 -26.83 8.83 0.44
N VAL A 3 -27.59 7.85 -0.04
CA VAL A 3 -27.72 6.54 0.61
C VAL A 3 -27.28 5.47 -0.37
N VAL A 4 -26.27 4.70 0.01
CA VAL A 4 -25.79 3.54 -0.76
C VAL A 4 -26.20 2.29 -0.03
N THR A 5 -26.89 1.39 -0.73
CA THR A 5 -27.17 0.04 -0.23
C THR A 5 -26.42 -0.98 -1.08
N ILE A 6 -25.64 -1.83 -0.42
CA ILE A 6 -24.99 -2.97 -1.05
C ILE A 6 -25.41 -4.25 -0.33
N THR A 7 -25.84 -5.25 -1.07
CA THR A 7 -26.22 -6.54 -0.48
C THR A 7 -25.05 -7.49 -0.55
N LEU A 8 -24.65 -8.04 0.60
CA LEU A 8 -23.56 -9.00 0.72
C LEU A 8 -24.11 -10.39 1.03
N LEU A 9 -23.32 -11.43 0.76
CA LEU A 9 -23.55 -12.74 1.37
C LEU A 9 -22.87 -12.75 2.74
N GLU A 10 -23.49 -13.40 3.72
CA GLU A 10 -22.87 -13.61 5.03
C GLU A 10 -21.52 -14.33 4.90
N GLY A 11 -20.54 -13.92 5.72
CA GLY A 11 -19.24 -14.57 5.80
C GLY A 11 -18.03 -13.63 5.98
N TYR A 12 -18.22 -12.32 5.83
CA TYR A 12 -17.18 -11.34 6.14
C TYR A 12 -17.18 -11.00 7.64
N ASP A 13 -16.02 -10.65 8.18
CA ASP A 13 -15.91 -10.18 9.56
C ASP A 13 -16.28 -8.68 9.68
N ALA A 14 -16.37 -8.20 10.92
CA ALA A 14 -16.73 -6.81 11.18
C ALA A 14 -15.70 -5.81 10.62
N ALA A 15 -14.40 -6.17 10.67
CA ALA A 15 -13.32 -5.32 10.16
C ALA A 15 -13.40 -5.16 8.64
N THR A 16 -13.66 -6.24 7.90
CA THR A 16 -13.85 -6.21 6.45
C THR A 16 -15.06 -5.35 6.07
N ARG A 17 -16.20 -5.53 6.75
CA ARG A 17 -17.40 -4.70 6.51
C ARG A 17 -17.12 -3.22 6.80
N ALA A 18 -16.43 -2.90 7.89
CA ALA A 18 -16.07 -1.53 8.22
C ALA A 18 -15.19 -0.89 7.13
N ARG A 19 -14.15 -1.59 6.66
CA ARG A 19 -13.29 -1.14 5.55
C ARG A 19 -14.08 -0.91 4.26
N LEU A 20 -14.99 -1.82 3.92
CA LEU A 20 -15.87 -1.67 2.75
C LEU A 20 -16.80 -0.46 2.90
N GLY A 21 -17.36 -0.23 4.09
CA GLY A 21 -18.17 0.94 4.40
C GLY A 21 -17.41 2.24 4.19
N THR A 22 -16.19 2.36 4.76
CA THR A 22 -15.32 3.52 4.55
C THR A 22 -14.99 3.73 3.07
N ALA A 23 -14.66 2.65 2.34
CA ALA A 23 -14.37 2.74 0.92
C ALA A 23 -15.56 3.26 0.10
N LEU A 24 -16.77 2.78 0.38
CA LEU A 24 -17.99 3.25 -0.28
C LEU A 24 -18.31 4.71 0.08
N THR A 25 -18.15 5.10 1.34
CA THR A 25 -18.31 6.51 1.75
C THR A 25 -17.35 7.42 0.99
N ASN A 26 -16.07 7.04 0.91
CA ASN A 26 -15.06 7.83 0.20
C ASN A 26 -15.34 7.87 -1.32
N ALA A 27 -15.81 6.77 -1.91
CA ALA A 27 -16.17 6.74 -3.31
C ALA A 27 -17.34 7.68 -3.62
N VAL A 28 -18.34 7.74 -2.75
CA VAL A 28 -19.47 8.68 -2.89
C VAL A 28 -19.01 10.12 -2.71
N ALA A 29 -18.24 10.42 -1.67
CA ALA A 29 -17.72 11.76 -1.40
C ALA A 29 -16.76 12.26 -2.50
N GLY A 30 -16.04 11.35 -3.16
CA GLY A 30 -15.15 11.69 -4.27
C GLY A 30 -15.86 12.04 -5.57
N VAL A 31 -17.17 11.75 -5.68
CA VAL A 31 -17.96 11.98 -6.91
C VAL A 31 -19.06 13.01 -6.69
N LEU A 32 -19.70 12.99 -5.52
CA LEU A 32 -20.78 13.89 -5.15
C LEU A 32 -20.29 14.93 -4.15
N ASP A 33 -20.77 16.17 -4.27
CA ASP A 33 -20.56 17.21 -3.26
C ASP A 33 -21.40 16.90 -2.00
N ALA A 34 -20.95 15.91 -1.24
CA ALA A 34 -21.56 15.43 -0.02
C ALA A 34 -20.46 15.14 1.00
N ALA A 35 -20.55 15.81 2.16
CA ALA A 35 -19.63 15.56 3.26
C ALA A 35 -19.76 14.10 3.75
N PRO A 36 -18.64 13.44 4.16
CA PRO A 36 -18.65 12.05 4.60
C PRO A 36 -19.71 11.71 5.67
N GLU A 37 -19.93 12.61 6.63
CA GLU A 37 -20.92 12.47 7.70
C GLU A 37 -22.37 12.49 7.23
N ALA A 38 -22.63 12.96 5.99
CA ALA A 38 -23.95 13.02 5.38
C ALA A 38 -24.22 11.84 4.41
N ILE A 39 -23.28 10.90 4.30
CA ILE A 39 -23.37 9.71 3.45
C ILE A 39 -23.73 8.50 4.31
N THR A 40 -24.79 7.79 3.93
CA THR A 40 -25.21 6.56 4.61
C THR A 40 -24.85 5.35 3.77
N VAL A 41 -24.19 4.36 4.37
CA VAL A 41 -23.92 3.05 3.75
C VAL A 41 -24.67 1.97 4.52
N LEU A 42 -25.54 1.24 3.82
CA LEU A 42 -26.29 0.11 4.35
C LEU A 42 -25.78 -1.18 3.70
N MET A 43 -25.52 -2.20 4.52
CA MET A 43 -24.95 -3.47 4.08
C MET A 43 -25.80 -4.66 4.56
N PRO A 44 -27.05 -4.84 4.07
CA PRO A 44 -27.81 -6.06 4.39
C PRO A 44 -27.05 -7.30 3.93
N GLU A 45 -27.01 -8.31 4.78
CA GLU A 45 -26.39 -9.61 4.50
C GLU A 45 -27.47 -10.65 4.18
N LEU A 46 -27.20 -11.52 3.22
CA LEU A 46 -28.05 -12.64 2.82
C LEU A 46 -27.40 -13.96 3.25
N ASP A 47 -28.22 -14.85 3.80
CA ASP A 47 -27.85 -16.25 3.98
C ASP A 47 -27.44 -16.84 2.61
N PRO A 48 -26.22 -17.42 2.49
CA PRO A 48 -25.76 -18.07 1.26
C PRO A 48 -26.68 -19.16 0.73
N ALA A 49 -27.46 -19.83 1.58
CA ALA A 49 -28.46 -20.82 1.17
C ALA A 49 -29.65 -20.19 0.42
N SER A 50 -29.91 -18.90 0.67
CA SER A 50 -30.99 -18.13 0.05
C SER A 50 -30.54 -17.36 -1.21
N TYR A 51 -29.29 -17.53 -1.64
CA TYR A 51 -28.74 -16.89 -2.83
C TYR A 51 -28.29 -17.91 -3.88
N MET A 52 -28.75 -17.73 -5.12
CA MET A 52 -28.35 -18.55 -6.25
C MET A 52 -27.93 -17.70 -7.44
N ARG A 53 -26.93 -18.18 -8.20
CA ARG A 53 -26.52 -17.60 -9.48
C ARG A 53 -26.34 -18.71 -10.51
N GLY A 54 -27.25 -18.76 -11.47
CA GLY A 54 -27.34 -19.85 -12.46
C GLY A 54 -27.82 -21.18 -11.85
N GLY A 55 -28.74 -21.12 -10.88
CA GLY A 55 -29.28 -22.31 -10.18
C GLY A 55 -28.35 -22.94 -9.14
N ALA A 56 -27.15 -22.40 -8.94
CA ALA A 56 -26.19 -22.87 -7.94
C ALA A 56 -26.00 -21.85 -6.82
N THR A 57 -25.88 -22.32 -5.58
CA THR A 57 -25.47 -21.50 -4.44
C THR A 57 -24.05 -20.97 -4.64
N ARG A 58 -23.76 -19.82 -4.04
CA ARG A 58 -22.43 -19.19 -4.11
C ARG A 58 -21.94 -18.86 -2.71
N ARG A 59 -20.62 -18.83 -2.56
CA ARG A 59 -19.95 -18.33 -1.37
C ARG A 59 -19.32 -16.98 -1.68
N PRO A 60 -19.25 -16.06 -0.72
CA PRO A 60 -18.46 -14.85 -0.89
C PRO A 60 -16.98 -15.22 -1.15
N GLY A 61 -16.30 -14.38 -1.93
CA GLY A 61 -14.85 -14.50 -2.06
C GLY A 61 -14.15 -14.17 -0.73
N PRO A 62 -12.89 -14.55 -0.54
CA PRO A 62 -12.16 -14.13 0.65
C PRO A 62 -11.98 -12.60 0.66
N PRO A 63 -11.91 -11.97 1.84
CA PRO A 63 -11.55 -10.56 1.94
C PRO A 63 -10.14 -10.33 1.37
N ARG A 64 -9.94 -9.17 0.74
CA ARG A 64 -8.60 -8.75 0.34
C ARG A 64 -7.87 -8.15 1.53
N PRO A 65 -6.55 -8.42 1.67
CA PRO A 65 -5.74 -7.75 2.67
C PRO A 65 -5.76 -6.22 2.48
N ASP A 66 -5.48 -5.47 3.54
CA ASP A 66 -5.35 -4.02 3.42
C ASP A 66 -4.03 -3.65 2.72
N PRO A 67 -4.07 -2.92 1.59
CA PRO A 67 -2.84 -2.50 0.90
C PRO A 67 -1.89 -1.72 1.81
N ALA A 68 -2.40 -0.87 2.71
CA ALA A 68 -1.56 -0.12 3.63
C ALA A 68 -0.86 -1.04 4.65
N GLU A 69 -1.58 -2.04 5.19
CA GLU A 69 -0.99 -3.02 6.10
C GLU A 69 0.04 -3.91 5.39
N MET A 70 -0.24 -4.29 4.13
CA MET A 70 0.70 -5.04 3.30
C MET A 70 1.99 -4.26 3.09
N VAL A 71 1.90 -3.01 2.63
CA VAL A 71 3.07 -2.15 2.41
C VAL A 71 3.83 -1.94 3.71
N GLY A 72 3.14 -1.62 4.80
CA GLY A 72 3.77 -1.46 6.11
C GLY A 72 4.50 -2.71 6.58
N THR A 73 3.94 -3.90 6.32
CA THR A 73 4.59 -5.18 6.63
C THR A 73 5.83 -5.39 5.80
N PHE A 74 5.74 -5.23 4.48
CA PHE A 74 6.88 -5.35 3.56
C PHE A 74 8.03 -4.43 3.95
N LEU A 75 7.74 -3.17 4.26
CA LEU A 75 8.74 -2.19 4.65
C LEU A 75 9.42 -2.52 5.98
N ARG A 76 8.67 -2.99 6.99
CA ARG A 76 9.26 -3.46 8.25
C ARG A 76 10.16 -4.68 8.05
N THR A 77 9.76 -5.60 7.18
CA THR A 77 10.56 -6.77 6.84
C THR A 77 11.86 -6.38 6.14
N MET A 78 11.82 -5.39 5.24
CA MET A 78 13.01 -4.81 4.60
C MET A 78 13.93 -4.12 5.61
N GLU A 79 13.37 -3.34 6.55
CA GLU A 79 14.13 -2.67 7.62
C GLU A 79 14.81 -3.68 8.56
N ALA A 80 14.13 -4.77 8.89
CA ALA A 80 14.67 -5.88 9.68
C ALA A 80 15.70 -6.74 8.90
N ARG A 81 15.92 -6.45 7.61
CA ARG A 81 16.79 -7.21 6.70
C ARG A 81 16.39 -8.68 6.50
N ASP A 82 15.12 -8.99 6.69
CA ASP A 82 14.55 -10.32 6.42
C ASP A 82 14.15 -10.43 4.94
N LEU A 83 15.15 -10.58 4.07
CA LEU A 83 14.93 -10.57 2.62
C LEU A 83 14.09 -11.77 2.15
N ASP A 84 14.11 -12.89 2.85
CA ASP A 84 13.32 -14.07 2.47
C ASP A 84 11.83 -13.84 2.69
N ALA A 85 11.44 -13.27 3.83
CA ALA A 85 10.06 -12.90 4.07
C ALA A 85 9.59 -11.79 3.13
N ALA A 86 10.43 -10.78 2.85
CA ALA A 86 10.09 -9.71 1.90
C ALA A 86 9.91 -10.28 0.48
N ARG A 87 10.80 -11.18 0.05
CA ARG A 87 10.73 -11.82 -1.27
C ARG A 87 9.46 -12.65 -1.45
N ALA A 88 8.97 -13.30 -0.40
CA ALA A 88 7.73 -14.07 -0.43
C ALA A 88 6.48 -13.21 -0.74
N MET A 89 6.55 -11.89 -0.54
CA MET A 89 5.47 -10.95 -0.84
C MET A 89 5.47 -10.46 -2.30
N LEU A 90 6.53 -10.73 -3.06
CA LEU A 90 6.70 -10.23 -4.42
C LEU A 90 6.04 -11.17 -5.44
N ALA A 91 5.41 -10.60 -6.46
CA ALA A 91 4.89 -11.34 -7.60
C ALA A 91 6.03 -11.73 -8.56
N PRO A 92 5.87 -12.82 -9.33
CA PRO A 92 6.73 -13.06 -10.49
C PRO A 92 6.75 -11.84 -11.42
N GLY A 93 7.94 -11.40 -11.81
CA GLY A 93 8.11 -10.20 -12.65
C GLY A 93 8.01 -8.87 -11.90
N PHE A 94 8.08 -8.87 -10.55
CA PHE A 94 8.17 -7.65 -9.76
C PHE A 94 9.30 -6.73 -10.27
N THR A 95 9.01 -5.43 -10.32
CA THR A 95 9.99 -4.41 -10.69
C THR A 95 10.02 -3.29 -9.68
N MET A 96 11.19 -2.66 -9.51
CA MET A 96 11.32 -1.45 -8.73
C MET A 96 12.09 -0.36 -9.46
N THR A 97 11.67 0.88 -9.29
CA THR A 97 12.35 2.07 -9.80
C THR A 97 12.68 3.02 -8.65
N PHE A 98 13.96 3.33 -8.49
CA PHE A 98 14.48 4.23 -7.46
C PHE A 98 14.92 5.58 -8.07
N PRO A 99 15.21 6.59 -7.23
CA PRO A 99 15.59 7.92 -7.70
C PRO A 99 16.72 7.91 -8.74
N GLY A 100 16.61 8.80 -9.73
CA GLY A 100 17.52 8.81 -10.88
C GLY A 100 17.16 7.78 -11.98
N GLY A 101 15.99 7.14 -11.88
CA GLY A 101 15.54 6.17 -12.89
C GLY A 101 16.24 4.81 -12.77
N GLN A 102 16.84 4.51 -11.62
CA GLN A 102 17.49 3.23 -11.37
C GLN A 102 16.43 2.12 -11.32
N ARG A 103 16.46 1.21 -12.29
CA ARG A 103 15.59 0.03 -12.31
C ARG A 103 16.30 -1.17 -11.71
N MET A 104 15.58 -1.95 -10.93
CA MET A 104 16.04 -3.20 -10.30
C MET A 104 14.88 -4.20 -10.30
N ALA A 105 15.21 -5.49 -10.26
CA ALA A 105 14.24 -6.59 -10.24
C ALA A 105 14.37 -7.46 -8.99
N THR A 106 15.43 -7.29 -8.19
CA THR A 106 15.69 -8.11 -6.99
C THR A 106 15.97 -7.25 -5.76
N LEU A 107 15.70 -7.80 -4.57
CA LEU A 107 15.98 -7.12 -3.30
C LEU A 107 17.49 -7.02 -3.05
N GLU A 108 18.27 -7.97 -3.57
CA GLU A 108 19.72 -7.97 -3.50
C GLU A 108 20.33 -6.82 -4.31
N GLU A 109 19.81 -6.54 -5.50
CA GLU A 109 20.20 -5.37 -6.29
C GLU A 109 19.96 -4.07 -5.51
N LEU A 110 18.81 -3.96 -4.82
CA LEU A 110 18.49 -2.82 -3.97
C LEU A 110 19.48 -2.65 -2.81
N VAL A 111 19.84 -3.74 -2.14
CA VAL A 111 20.84 -3.70 -1.06
C VAL A 111 22.21 -3.30 -1.60
N ALA A 112 22.63 -3.84 -2.74
CA ALA A 112 23.89 -3.50 -3.37
C ALA A 112 23.93 -2.02 -3.81
N TRP A 113 22.82 -1.51 -4.35
CA TRP A 113 22.68 -0.12 -4.79
C TRP A 113 22.64 0.88 -3.63
N SER A 114 22.06 0.51 -2.48
CA SER A 114 21.97 1.39 -1.31
C SER A 114 23.27 1.48 -0.51
N LYS A 115 24.04 0.38 -0.44
CA LYS A 115 25.28 0.28 0.35
C LYS A 115 26.30 1.43 0.14
N PRO A 116 26.60 1.92 -1.08
CA PRO A 116 27.56 3.00 -1.28
C PRO A 116 26.95 4.42 -1.07
N ARG A 117 25.69 4.55 -0.67
CA ARG A 117 25.00 5.85 -0.62
C ARG A 117 24.96 6.47 0.77
N TYR A 118 24.81 5.65 1.81
CA TYR A 118 24.71 6.04 3.23
C TYR A 118 25.11 4.86 4.12
N ARG A 119 25.41 5.12 5.39
CA ARG A 119 25.67 4.05 6.39
C ARG A 119 24.37 3.38 6.81
N PHE A 120 23.35 4.18 7.09
CA PHE A 120 21.98 3.73 7.31
C PHE A 120 20.99 4.84 6.96
N VAL A 121 19.75 4.44 6.74
CA VAL A 121 18.60 5.32 6.59
C VAL A 121 17.42 4.72 7.34
N THR A 122 16.64 5.57 8.00
CA THR A 122 15.40 5.21 8.68
C THR A 122 14.27 6.03 8.07
N LYS A 123 13.10 5.40 7.93
CA LYS A 123 11.89 6.03 7.43
C LYS A 123 10.95 6.34 8.59
N THR A 124 10.56 7.60 8.71
CA THR A 124 9.41 8.00 9.53
C THR A 124 8.21 8.18 8.62
N TYR A 125 7.22 7.31 8.77
CA TYR A 125 6.01 7.34 7.95
C TYR A 125 5.00 8.33 8.51
N GLU A 126 4.54 9.25 7.67
CA GLU A 126 3.47 10.18 8.00
C GLU A 126 2.11 9.54 7.72
N ARG A 127 1.97 8.91 6.55
CA ARG A 127 0.70 8.36 6.09
C ARG A 127 0.86 7.28 5.03
N PHE A 128 -0.16 6.41 4.96
CA PHE A 128 -0.38 5.46 3.87
C PHE A 128 -1.72 5.77 3.22
N ASP A 129 -1.73 5.92 1.90
CA ASP A 129 -2.93 6.18 1.11
C ASP A 129 -3.14 5.07 0.10
N SER A 130 -4.32 4.44 0.14
CA SER A 130 -4.65 3.30 -0.70
C SER A 130 -5.86 3.60 -1.59
N LEU A 131 -5.79 3.16 -2.84
CA LEU A 131 -6.90 3.15 -3.78
C LEU A 131 -6.93 1.85 -4.58
N GLN A 132 -8.07 1.58 -5.20
CA GLN A 132 -8.27 0.44 -6.08
C GLN A 132 -8.49 0.92 -7.51
N ASP A 133 -7.70 0.40 -8.45
CA ASP A 133 -7.86 0.59 -9.89
C ASP A 133 -8.03 -0.78 -10.56
N GLY A 134 -9.26 -1.12 -10.95
CA GLY A 134 -9.57 -2.43 -11.51
C GLY A 134 -9.13 -3.59 -10.59
N ALA A 135 -8.22 -4.44 -11.07
CA ALA A 135 -7.65 -5.55 -10.31
C ALA A 135 -6.50 -5.14 -9.38
N THR A 136 -5.91 -3.96 -9.58
CA THR A 136 -4.71 -3.47 -8.94
C THR A 136 -5.06 -2.61 -7.73
N SER A 137 -4.50 -2.93 -6.57
CA SER A 137 -4.49 -2.01 -5.43
C SER A 137 -3.23 -1.16 -5.50
N ILE A 138 -3.37 0.15 -5.40
CA ILE A 138 -2.24 1.09 -5.39
C ILE A 138 -2.13 1.65 -3.98
N CYS A 139 -0.94 1.62 -3.41
CA CYS A 139 -0.67 2.21 -2.10
C CYS A 139 0.52 3.17 -2.18
N TYR A 140 0.32 4.39 -1.71
CA TYR A 140 1.38 5.37 -1.50
C TYR A 140 1.73 5.41 -0.02
N CYS A 141 3.01 5.56 0.31
CA CYS A 141 3.43 5.94 1.65
C CYS A 141 4.50 7.02 1.57
N PHE A 142 4.43 7.99 2.47
CA PHE A 142 5.34 9.13 2.47
C PHE A 142 5.64 9.60 3.89
N GLY A 143 6.63 10.46 4.00
CA GLY A 143 7.09 11.05 5.25
C GLY A 143 8.52 11.55 5.08
N THR A 144 9.36 11.30 6.08
CA THR A 144 10.75 11.79 6.11
C THR A 144 11.77 10.67 6.31
N LEU A 145 12.98 10.92 5.83
CA LEU A 145 14.16 10.10 6.02
C LEU A 145 15.12 10.79 6.98
N SER A 146 15.73 9.99 7.85
CA SER A 146 16.89 10.38 8.65
C SER A 146 17.95 9.29 8.58
N GLY A 147 19.20 9.61 8.90
CA GLY A 147 20.29 8.66 8.80
C GLY A 147 21.67 9.29 8.91
N GLU A 148 22.65 8.56 8.40
CA GLU A 148 24.06 8.95 8.42
C GLU A 148 24.71 8.69 7.06
N TRP A 149 25.40 9.69 6.53
CA TRP A 149 26.21 9.58 5.32
C TRP A 149 27.43 8.68 5.54
N LEU A 150 28.15 8.32 4.47
CA LEU A 150 29.34 7.44 4.57
C LEU A 150 30.49 8.03 5.40
N ASP A 151 30.59 9.35 5.47
CA ASP A 151 31.58 10.10 6.25
C ASP A 151 31.22 10.24 7.74
N GLY A 152 30.02 9.79 8.14
CA GLY A 152 29.51 9.90 9.51
C GLY A 152 28.64 11.12 9.77
N THR A 153 28.45 12.00 8.79
CA THR A 153 27.62 13.19 8.93
C THR A 153 26.13 12.80 8.99
N PRO A 154 25.36 13.23 10.00
CA PRO A 154 23.93 12.91 10.10
C PRO A 154 23.10 13.72 9.09
N PHE A 155 21.96 13.18 8.69
CA PHE A 155 20.93 13.89 7.93
C PHE A 155 19.53 13.57 8.47
N GLU A 156 18.60 14.50 8.27
CA GLU A 156 17.20 14.34 8.68
C GLU A 156 16.26 15.20 7.82
N GLY A 157 14.96 14.95 7.93
CA GLY A 157 13.93 15.78 7.29
C GLY A 157 13.84 15.64 5.77
N ILE A 158 14.53 14.67 5.17
CA ILE A 158 14.50 14.45 3.71
C ILE A 158 13.17 13.82 3.34
N ARG A 159 12.38 14.47 2.49
CA ARG A 159 11.08 13.94 2.07
C ARG A 159 11.24 12.70 1.20
N PHE A 160 10.30 11.77 1.32
CA PHE A 160 10.15 10.65 0.39
C PHE A 160 8.69 10.34 0.11
N ILE A 161 8.46 9.68 -1.02
CA ILE A 161 7.23 8.98 -1.32
C ILE A 161 7.58 7.68 -2.04
N ASP A 162 6.97 6.58 -1.59
CA ASP A 162 6.99 5.29 -2.25
C ASP A 162 5.59 4.99 -2.77
N ARG A 163 5.52 4.38 -3.95
CA ARG A 163 4.30 3.88 -4.58
C ARG A 163 4.42 2.39 -4.79
N PHE A 164 3.39 1.63 -4.44
CA PHE A 164 3.30 0.20 -4.61
C PHE A 164 2.08 -0.17 -5.45
N GLU A 165 2.24 -1.16 -6.31
CA GLU A 165 1.13 -1.85 -6.96
C GLU A 165 1.03 -3.28 -6.42
N ILE A 166 -0.20 -3.72 -6.17
CA ILE A 166 -0.51 -5.02 -5.59
C ILE A 166 -1.60 -5.70 -6.42
N GLU A 167 -1.33 -6.92 -6.84
CA GLU A 167 -2.30 -7.77 -7.52
C GLU A 167 -2.27 -9.18 -6.94
N GLY A 168 -3.45 -9.77 -6.73
CA GLY A 168 -3.55 -11.13 -6.18
C GLY A 168 -2.85 -11.30 -4.82
N GLY A 169 -2.74 -10.22 -4.04
CA GLY A 169 -2.07 -10.22 -2.73
C GLY A 169 -0.54 -10.25 -2.80
N ARG A 170 0.07 -9.88 -3.94
CA ARG A 170 1.53 -9.76 -4.09
C ARG A 170 1.92 -8.44 -4.73
N PHE A 171 3.08 -7.91 -4.39
CA PHE A 171 3.61 -6.69 -5.00
C PHE A 171 4.06 -6.96 -6.43
N THR A 172 3.58 -6.15 -7.36
CA THR A 172 3.97 -6.21 -8.78
C THR A 172 4.95 -5.09 -9.14
N ARG A 173 4.89 -3.96 -8.43
CA ARG A 173 5.74 -2.80 -8.70
C ARG A 173 6.00 -1.95 -7.45
N GLN A 174 7.20 -1.39 -7.36
CA GLN A 174 7.54 -0.30 -6.43
C GLN A 174 8.20 0.87 -7.18
N ASP A 175 7.75 2.09 -6.94
CA ASP A 175 8.44 3.29 -7.41
C ASP A 175 8.78 4.18 -6.21
N VAL A 176 10.01 4.70 -6.15
CA VAL A 176 10.52 5.50 -5.02
C VAL A 176 11.01 6.85 -5.51
N TRP A 177 10.51 7.91 -4.87
CA TRP A 177 11.00 9.27 -5.03
C TRP A 177 11.45 9.81 -3.68
N ASN A 178 12.58 10.51 -3.64
CA ASN A 178 13.03 11.23 -2.46
C ASN A 178 14.04 12.32 -2.82
N ASP A 179 14.23 13.24 -1.88
CA ASP A 179 15.13 14.40 -2.01
C ASP A 179 16.57 14.09 -1.55
N MET A 180 16.97 12.81 -1.47
CA MET A 180 18.26 12.41 -0.89
C MET A 180 19.47 12.95 -1.67
N ALA A 181 19.36 13.02 -3.00
CA ALA A 181 20.41 13.58 -3.83
C ALA A 181 20.58 15.10 -3.61
N GLU A 182 19.47 15.83 -3.45
CA GLU A 182 19.47 17.26 -3.16
C GLU A 182 20.08 17.55 -1.79
N ALA A 183 19.66 16.79 -0.76
CA ALA A 183 20.22 16.92 0.59
C ALA A 183 21.74 16.66 0.62
N LYS A 184 22.20 15.65 -0.14
CA LYS A 184 23.63 15.35 -0.25
C LYS A 184 24.39 16.47 -0.98
N ALA A 185 23.82 17.05 -2.02
CA ALA A 185 24.44 18.15 -2.78
C ALA A 185 24.59 19.43 -1.94
N GLN A 186 23.67 19.68 -1.00
CA GLN A 186 23.74 20.81 -0.07
C GLN A 186 24.72 20.58 1.09
N SER A 187 25.05 19.33 1.38
CA SER A 187 25.96 18.92 2.45
C SER A 187 27.42 18.75 1.97
N ALA A 188 27.66 18.86 0.67
CA ALA A 188 28.97 18.74 0.02
C ALA A 188 29.61 20.12 -0.21
#